data_AF-A0A1M6ZRF6-F1
#
_entry.id   AF-A0A1M6ZRF6-F1
#
_cell.length_a   1.000
_cell.length_b   1.000
_cell.length_c   1.000
_cell.angle_alpha   90.00
_cell.angle_beta   90.00
_cell.angle_gamma   90.00
#
_symmetry.space_group_name_H-M   'P 1'
#
loop_
_entity.id
_entity.type
_entity.pdbx_description
1 polymer ?
#
loop_
_entity_poly.entity_id
_entity_poly.type
_entity_poly.pdbx_seq_one_letter_code
_entity_poly.pdbx_strand_id
1 'polypeptide(L)'
;MSAHESMEHAEHAEEASGENRKIALLIAVIALCLALSETLGKGAQTESISKNVEASNLWAFFQAKSIRRTVVQATAEHAKLSLGTMGDDAAKAALQKQIDDWNKTASRYRSEPETREGSEQLSERAKEAEHERDEATAKYHHYELASAAFQIGIVLASATIITGIIALAWVSGALALAGIVVTALGVYAPHFLHLH
;
A
#
# COMPACT_ATOMS: atom_id res chain seq x y z
N MET A 1 -3.24 -3.09 -69.10
CA MET A 1 -2.36 -3.49 -67.97
C MET A 1 -2.30 -2.42 -66.89
N SER A 2 -2.24 -1.11 -67.19
CA SER A 2 -2.09 -0.07 -66.17
C SER A 2 -3.28 0.15 -65.22
N ALA A 3 -4.53 -0.05 -65.67
CA ALA A 3 -5.71 0.16 -64.82
C ALA A 3 -5.89 -0.91 -63.72
N HIS A 4 -5.41 -2.13 -63.97
CA HIS A 4 -5.46 -3.24 -63.01
C HIS A 4 -4.39 -3.06 -61.92
N GLU A 5 -3.15 -2.69 -62.29
CA GLU A 5 -2.09 -2.35 -61.33
C GLU A 5 -2.45 -1.15 -60.44
N SER A 6 -3.10 -0.13 -60.99
CA SER A 6 -3.57 1.02 -60.19
C SER A 6 -4.71 0.65 -59.22
N MET A 7 -5.54 -0.33 -59.58
CA MET A 7 -6.60 -0.85 -58.71
C MET A 7 -6.01 -1.71 -57.59
N GLU A 8 -5.09 -2.62 -57.88
CA GLU A 8 -4.39 -3.44 -56.87
C GLU A 8 -3.64 -2.57 -55.85
N HIS A 9 -2.94 -1.52 -56.31
CA HIS A 9 -2.27 -0.59 -55.40
C HIS A 9 -3.24 0.24 -54.55
N ALA A 10 -4.40 0.60 -55.09
CA ALA A 10 -5.44 1.30 -54.33
C ALA A 10 -6.08 0.39 -53.28
N GLU A 11 -6.35 -0.88 -53.62
CA GLU A 11 -6.95 -1.87 -52.75
C GLU A 11 -6.02 -2.22 -51.58
N HIS A 12 -4.73 -2.45 -51.85
CA HIS A 12 -3.71 -2.66 -50.81
C HIS A 12 -3.49 -1.43 -49.91
N ALA A 13 -3.59 -0.22 -50.45
CA ALA A 13 -3.50 1.00 -49.65
C ALA A 13 -4.74 1.21 -48.76
N GLU A 14 -5.93 0.86 -49.26
CA GLU A 14 -7.19 0.95 -48.51
C GLU A 14 -7.23 -0.09 -47.38
N GLU A 15 -6.84 -1.34 -47.65
CA GLU A 15 -6.71 -2.39 -46.62
C GLU A 15 -5.71 -2.01 -45.53
N ALA A 16 -4.52 -1.54 -45.90
CA ALA A 16 -3.51 -1.08 -44.94
C ALA A 16 -4.01 0.10 -44.09
N SER A 17 -4.81 1.00 -44.67
CA SER A 17 -5.42 2.11 -43.94
C SER A 17 -6.46 1.64 -42.91
N GLY A 18 -7.25 0.63 -43.27
CA GLY A 18 -8.25 0.02 -42.39
C GLY A 18 -7.61 -0.73 -41.22
N GLU A 19 -6.51 -1.44 -41.46
CA GLU A 19 -5.77 -2.19 -40.44
C GLU A 19 -5.08 -1.25 -39.43
N ASN A 20 -4.44 -0.18 -39.93
CA ASN A 20 -3.84 0.85 -39.09
C ASN A 20 -4.88 1.57 -38.22
N ARG A 21 -6.08 1.83 -38.74
CA ARG A 21 -7.19 2.40 -37.95
C ARG A 21 -7.63 1.48 -36.81
N LYS A 22 -7.69 0.16 -37.04
CA LYS A 22 -8.02 -0.83 -36.00
C LYS A 22 -6.95 -0.86 -34.90
N ILE A 23 -5.67 -0.84 -35.28
CA ILE A 23 -4.56 -0.83 -34.31
C ILE A 23 -4.52 0.49 -33.53
N ALA A 24 -4.79 1.63 -34.17
CA ALA A 24 -4.90 2.91 -33.48
C ALA A 24 -6.03 2.93 -32.44
N LEU A 25 -7.18 2.31 -32.76
CA LEU A 25 -8.27 2.15 -31.79
C LEU A 25 -7.87 1.25 -30.62
N LEU A 26 -7.15 0.14 -30.88
CA LEU A 26 -6.60 -0.73 -29.84
C LEU A 26 -5.68 0.06 -28.89
N ILE A 27 -4.76 0.87 -29.42
CA ILE A 27 -3.88 1.73 -28.60
C ILE A 27 -4.70 2.67 -27.71
N ALA A 28 -5.73 3.31 -28.26
CA ALA A 28 -6.58 4.22 -27.49
C ALA A 28 -7.28 3.51 -26.32
N VAL A 29 -7.77 2.29 -26.53
CA VAL A 29 -8.38 1.48 -25.47
C VAL A 29 -7.35 1.08 -24.40
N ILE A 30 -6.16 0.62 -24.81
CA ILE A 30 -5.10 0.26 -23.86
C ILE A 30 -4.65 1.48 -23.05
N ALA A 31 -4.53 2.65 -23.69
CA ALA A 31 -4.18 3.89 -23.03
C ALA A 31 -5.22 4.32 -21.99
N LEU A 32 -6.52 4.11 -22.26
CA LEU A 32 -7.56 4.35 -21.27
C LEU A 32 -7.41 3.40 -20.06
N CYS A 33 -7.15 2.11 -20.30
CA CYS A 33 -6.90 1.14 -19.24
C CYS A 33 -5.65 1.51 -18.42
N LEU A 34 -4.57 1.95 -19.07
CA LEU A 34 -3.37 2.44 -18.42
C LEU A 34 -3.67 3.63 -17.50
N ALA A 35 -4.40 4.63 -17.99
CA ALA A 35 -4.74 5.80 -17.19
C ALA A 35 -5.55 5.44 -15.93
N LEU A 36 -6.45 4.47 -16.04
CA LEU A 36 -7.19 3.94 -14.88
C LEU A 36 -6.28 3.21 -13.91
N SER A 37 -5.42 2.31 -14.41
CA SER A 37 -4.47 1.55 -13.60
C SER A 37 -3.49 2.45 -12.85
N GLU A 38 -2.91 3.46 -13.51
CA GLU A 38 -2.02 4.43 -12.87
C GLU A 38 -2.74 5.29 -11.81
N THR A 39 -4.00 5.65 -12.06
CA THR A 39 -4.81 6.42 -11.09
C THR A 39 -5.06 5.59 -9.83
N LEU A 40 -5.46 4.33 -9.99
CA LEU A 40 -5.65 3.39 -8.88
C LEU A 40 -4.34 3.10 -8.16
N GLY A 41 -3.25 2.92 -8.91
CA GLY A 41 -1.90 2.73 -8.39
C GLY A 41 -1.46 3.89 -7.49
N LYS A 42 -1.57 5.13 -7.96
CA LYS A 42 -1.25 6.32 -7.15
C LYS A 42 -2.10 6.44 -5.89
N GLY A 43 -3.39 6.10 -5.98
CA GLY A 43 -4.29 6.05 -4.82
C GLY A 43 -3.81 5.03 -3.78
N ALA A 44 -3.54 3.79 -4.21
CA ALA A 44 -3.04 2.72 -3.35
C ALA A 44 -1.66 3.04 -2.74
N GLN A 45 -0.77 3.66 -3.51
CA GLN A 45 0.53 4.13 -3.04
C GLN A 45 0.38 5.20 -1.94
N THR A 46 -0.50 6.18 -2.16
CA THR A 46 -0.77 7.24 -1.19
C THR A 46 -1.33 6.66 0.11
N GLU A 47 -2.27 5.72 0.00
CA GLU A 47 -2.84 5.02 1.16
C GLU A 47 -1.77 4.22 1.92
N SER A 48 -0.93 3.45 1.22
CA SER A 48 0.18 2.71 1.82
C SER A 48 1.13 3.64 2.59
N ILE A 49 1.54 4.76 1.99
CA ILE A 49 2.40 5.75 2.66
C ILE A 49 1.70 6.34 3.89
N SER A 50 0.43 6.73 3.75
CA SER A 50 -0.36 7.30 4.84
C SER A 50 -0.45 6.33 6.02
N LYS A 51 -0.80 5.07 5.76
CA LYS A 51 -0.91 4.01 6.77
C LYS A 51 0.42 3.63 7.39
N ASN A 52 1.50 3.66 6.62
CA ASN A 52 2.85 3.47 7.16
C ASN A 52 3.25 4.59 8.13
N VAL A 53 2.90 5.85 7.81
CA VAL A 53 3.13 7.00 8.71
C VAL A 53 2.27 6.86 9.97
N GLU A 54 1.00 6.46 9.83
CA GLU A 54 0.09 6.21 10.95
C GLU A 54 0.65 5.12 11.89
N ALA A 55 1.03 3.96 11.35
CA ALA A 55 1.63 2.86 12.10
C ALA A 55 2.93 3.29 12.81
N SER A 56 3.82 4.01 12.12
CA SER A 56 5.06 4.53 12.69
C SER A 56 4.80 5.48 13.88
N ASN A 57 3.83 6.37 13.74
CA ASN A 57 3.44 7.29 14.81
C ASN A 57 2.86 6.52 16.02
N LEU A 58 2.00 5.52 15.79
CA LEU A 58 1.43 4.69 16.86
C LEU A 58 2.51 3.91 17.61
N TRP A 59 3.47 3.33 16.90
CA TRP A 59 4.64 2.68 17.51
C TRP A 59 5.52 3.66 18.29
N ALA A 60 5.68 4.90 17.81
CA ALA A 60 6.40 5.93 18.55
C ALA A 60 5.67 6.30 19.86
N PHE A 61 4.35 6.45 19.83
CA PHE A 61 3.55 6.68 21.05
C PHE A 61 3.62 5.50 22.02
N PHE A 62 3.54 4.27 21.51
CA PHE A 62 3.72 3.05 22.30
C PHE A 62 5.08 3.05 23.02
N GLN A 63 6.17 3.30 22.28
CA GLN A 63 7.51 3.35 22.84
C GLN A 63 7.63 4.44 23.90
N ALA A 64 7.10 5.63 23.64
CA ALA A 64 7.09 6.72 24.60
C ALA A 64 6.34 6.36 25.90
N LYS A 65 5.15 5.74 25.81
CA LYS A 65 4.42 5.28 27.01
C LYS A 65 5.14 4.14 27.72
N SER A 66 5.73 3.19 26.99
CA SER A 66 6.49 2.08 27.56
C SER A 66 7.70 2.58 28.36
N ILE A 67 8.43 3.57 27.84
CA ILE A 67 9.54 4.23 28.54
C ILE A 67 9.02 4.94 29.80
N ARG A 68 7.98 5.77 29.69
CA ARG A 68 7.40 6.48 30.85
C ARG A 68 6.93 5.51 31.93
N ARG A 69 6.29 4.40 31.55
CA ARG A 69 5.89 3.34 32.46
C ARG A 69 7.09 2.70 33.15
N THR A 70 8.12 2.35 32.39
CA THR A 70 9.35 1.75 32.92
C THR A 70 10.00 2.66 33.96
N VAL A 71 10.10 3.96 33.67
CA VAL A 71 10.65 4.97 34.61
C VAL A 71 9.81 5.06 35.89
N VAL A 72 8.48 5.21 35.78
CA VAL A 72 7.59 5.31 36.96
C VAL A 72 7.64 4.04 37.80
N GLN A 73 7.66 2.87 37.16
CA GLN A 73 7.75 1.59 37.83
C GLN A 73 9.10 1.41 38.53
N ALA A 74 10.22 1.74 37.88
CA ALA A 74 11.54 1.70 38.49
C ALA A 74 11.65 2.64 39.71
N THR A 75 11.08 3.84 39.61
CA THR A 75 11.01 4.79 40.74
C THR A 75 10.19 4.22 41.91
N ALA A 76 9.05 3.58 41.63
CA ALA A 76 8.23 2.95 42.66
C ALA A 76 8.97 1.77 43.35
N GLU A 77 9.64 0.91 42.58
CA GLU A 77 10.44 -0.18 43.12
C GLU A 77 11.62 0.34 43.96
N HIS A 78 12.32 1.38 43.50
CA HIS A 78 13.40 1.99 44.27
C HIS A 78 12.89 2.62 45.58
N ALA A 79 11.73 3.29 45.55
CA ALA A 79 11.11 3.85 46.75
C ALA A 79 10.68 2.78 47.77
N LYS A 80 10.24 1.59 47.31
CA LYS A 80 9.91 0.47 48.22
C LYS A 80 11.10 0.03 49.05
N LEU A 81 12.33 0.08 48.50
CA LEU A 81 13.55 -0.28 49.25
C LEU A 81 13.77 0.64 50.46
N SER A 82 13.33 1.89 50.39
CA SER A 82 13.46 2.87 51.47
C SER A 82 12.44 2.67 52.60
N LEU A 83 11.33 1.97 52.38
CA LEU A 83 10.31 1.73 53.43
C LEU A 83 10.88 0.96 54.63
N GLY A 84 11.82 0.03 54.38
CA GLY A 84 12.44 -0.79 55.42
C GLY A 84 13.48 -0.07 56.27
N THR A 85 13.97 1.10 55.83
CA THR A 85 15.03 1.86 56.52
C THR A 85 14.51 3.12 57.20
N MET A 86 13.24 3.50 56.97
CA MET A 86 12.62 4.66 57.60
C MET A 86 12.23 4.38 59.06
N GLY A 87 12.51 5.33 59.95
CA GLY A 87 12.17 5.25 61.38
C GLY A 87 10.84 5.89 61.78
N ASP A 88 10.33 6.83 60.99
CA ASP A 88 9.08 7.57 61.27
C ASP A 88 7.88 6.96 60.53
N ASP A 89 6.80 6.68 61.28
CA ASP A 89 5.60 6.01 60.75
C ASP A 89 4.75 6.93 59.87
N ALA A 90 4.73 8.25 60.14
CA ALA A 90 4.04 9.21 59.27
C ALA A 90 4.73 9.30 57.90
N ALA A 91 6.07 9.35 57.89
CA ALA A 91 6.84 9.34 56.65
C ALA A 91 6.72 8.03 55.87
N LYS A 92 6.66 6.86 56.54
CA LYS A 92 6.37 5.57 55.88
C LYS A 92 5.01 5.58 55.19
N ALA A 93 3.97 6.05 55.87
CA ALA A 93 2.61 6.09 55.31
C ALA A 93 2.54 7.02 54.08
N ALA A 94 3.23 8.17 54.12
CA ALA A 94 3.32 9.08 52.98
C ALA A 94 4.05 8.45 51.78
N LEU A 95 5.17 7.77 52.02
CA LEU A 95 5.93 7.09 50.97
C LEU A 95 5.15 5.92 50.35
N GLN A 96 4.45 5.13 51.18
CA GLN A 96 3.60 4.04 50.71
C GLN A 96 2.50 4.56 49.78
N LYS A 97 1.82 5.65 50.16
CA LYS A 97 0.82 6.29 49.31
C LYS A 97 1.40 6.74 47.96
N GLN A 98 2.59 7.34 47.96
CA GLN A 98 3.26 7.77 46.74
C GLN A 98 3.61 6.59 45.83
N ILE A 99 4.04 5.46 46.40
CA ILE A 99 4.30 4.20 45.68
C ILE A 99 3.01 3.68 45.03
N ASP A 100 1.89 3.70 45.76
CA ASP A 100 0.60 3.25 45.24
C ASP A 100 0.11 4.13 44.08
N ASP A 101 0.28 5.45 44.19
CA ASP A 101 -0.04 6.42 43.13
C ASP A 101 0.83 6.21 41.86
N TRP A 102 2.12 5.91 42.03
CA TRP A 102 3.01 5.55 40.92
C TRP A 102 2.61 4.21 40.28
N ASN A 103 2.28 3.19 41.06
CA ASN A 103 1.81 1.89 40.56
C ASN A 103 0.49 2.04 39.77
N LYS A 104 -0.43 2.87 40.26
CA LYS A 104 -1.67 3.21 39.55
C LYS A 104 -1.39 3.92 38.23
N THR A 105 -0.44 4.85 38.22
CA THR A 105 0.00 5.56 37.00
C THR A 105 0.65 4.61 35.99
N ALA A 106 1.53 3.70 36.44
CA ALA A 106 2.15 2.70 35.58
C ALA A 106 1.11 1.73 34.98
N SER A 107 0.11 1.34 35.76
CA SER A 107 -1.01 0.51 35.31
C SER A 107 -1.86 1.23 34.26
N ARG A 108 -2.14 2.51 34.48
CA ARG A 108 -2.82 3.36 33.50
C ARG A 108 -2.04 3.45 32.19
N TYR A 109 -0.73 3.75 32.20
CA TYR A 109 0.05 3.76 30.96
C TYR A 109 0.07 2.43 30.18
N ARG A 110 -0.12 1.30 30.88
CA ARG A 110 -0.27 -0.01 30.23
C ARG A 110 -1.60 -0.13 29.50
N SER A 111 -2.70 0.20 30.15
CA SER A 111 -4.05 0.05 29.60
C SER A 111 -4.96 1.22 29.99
N GLU A 112 -5.49 1.92 28.97
CA GLU A 112 -6.47 3.00 29.10
C GLU A 112 -7.57 2.78 28.06
N PRO A 113 -8.52 1.86 28.31
CA PRO A 113 -9.52 1.46 27.32
C PRO A 113 -10.45 2.62 26.93
N GLU A 114 -10.78 3.50 27.88
CA GLU A 114 -11.66 4.67 27.68
C GLU A 114 -11.17 5.61 26.58
N THR A 115 -9.85 5.83 26.50
CA THR A 115 -9.23 6.73 25.51
C THR A 115 -8.55 5.98 24.36
N ARG A 116 -8.39 4.66 24.47
CA ARG A 116 -7.59 3.81 23.57
C ARG A 116 -6.15 4.30 23.38
N GLU A 117 -5.60 4.93 24.41
CA GLU A 117 -4.23 5.44 24.41
C GLU A 117 -3.27 4.59 25.24
N GLY A 118 -3.73 3.59 25.99
CA GLY A 118 -2.83 2.69 26.73
C GLY A 118 -1.88 1.96 25.77
N SER A 119 -0.72 1.54 26.29
CA SER A 119 0.30 0.87 25.47
C SER A 119 -0.25 -0.37 24.75
N GLU A 120 -1.12 -1.14 25.40
CA GLU A 120 -1.78 -2.30 24.78
C GLU A 120 -2.66 -1.88 23.58
N GLN A 121 -3.52 -0.88 23.78
CA GLN A 121 -4.41 -0.37 22.72
C GLN A 121 -3.66 0.32 21.58
N LEU A 122 -2.57 1.02 21.89
CA LEU A 122 -1.69 1.62 20.86
C LEU A 122 -1.04 0.55 19.99
N SER A 123 -0.60 -0.56 20.59
CA SER A 123 0.02 -1.66 19.85
C SER A 123 -0.97 -2.41 18.95
N GLU A 124 -2.23 -2.56 19.39
CA GLU A 124 -3.29 -3.15 18.58
C GLU A 124 -3.59 -2.29 17.35
N ARG A 125 -3.78 -0.98 17.56
CA ARG A 125 -4.01 -0.01 16.47
C ARG A 125 -2.82 0.07 15.52
N ALA A 126 -1.60 -0.01 16.04
CA ALA A 126 -0.40 0.01 15.20
C ALA A 126 -0.38 -1.19 14.24
N LYS A 127 -0.71 -2.39 14.74
CA LYS A 127 -0.81 -3.61 13.92
C LYS A 127 -1.94 -3.55 12.90
N GLU A 128 -3.08 -2.97 13.28
CA GLU A 128 -4.20 -2.73 12.35
C GLU A 128 -3.77 -1.81 11.21
N ALA A 129 -3.12 -0.69 11.52
CA ALA A 129 -2.57 0.22 10.51
C ALA A 129 -1.48 -0.43 9.64
N GLU A 130 -0.65 -1.32 10.20
CA GLU A 130 0.31 -2.12 9.43
C GLU A 130 -0.41 -3.07 8.46
N HIS A 131 -1.49 -3.72 8.89
CA HIS A 131 -2.25 -4.60 8.03
C HIS A 131 -2.91 -3.83 6.87
N GLU A 132 -3.51 -2.67 7.15
CA GLU A 132 -4.08 -1.80 6.12
C GLU A 132 -3.01 -1.28 5.15
N ARG A 133 -1.83 -0.92 5.65
CA ARG A 133 -0.67 -0.57 4.83
C ARG A 133 -0.29 -1.73 3.91
N ASP A 134 -0.20 -2.95 4.43
CA ASP A 134 0.23 -4.12 3.67
C ASP A 134 -0.79 -4.45 2.58
N GLU A 135 -2.09 -4.31 2.86
CA GLU A 135 -3.15 -4.45 1.86
C GLU A 135 -3.05 -3.38 0.76
N ALA A 136 -2.87 -2.11 1.13
CA ALA A 136 -2.70 -1.01 0.17
C ALA A 136 -1.44 -1.19 -0.71
N THR A 137 -0.35 -1.67 -0.11
CA THR A 137 0.90 -1.98 -0.82
C THR A 137 0.71 -3.12 -1.82
N ALA A 138 -0.01 -4.17 -1.42
CA ALA A 138 -0.30 -5.29 -2.29
C ALA A 138 -1.15 -4.87 -3.50
N LYS A 139 -2.17 -4.01 -3.29
CA LYS A 139 -2.95 -3.37 -4.36
C LYS A 139 -2.06 -2.57 -5.31
N TYR A 140 -1.18 -1.74 -4.76
CA TYR A 140 -0.24 -0.92 -5.53
C TYR A 140 0.63 -1.76 -6.48
N HIS A 141 1.22 -2.86 -6.00
CA HIS A 141 2.05 -3.73 -6.84
C HIS A 141 1.29 -4.34 -8.03
N HIS A 142 0.02 -4.69 -7.85
CA HIS A 142 -0.82 -5.19 -8.95
C HIS A 142 -1.06 -4.10 -9.99
N TYR A 143 -1.38 -2.88 -9.56
CA TYR A 143 -1.60 -1.76 -10.49
C TYR A 143 -0.33 -1.37 -11.24
N GLU A 144 0.84 -1.42 -10.61
CA GLU A 144 2.13 -1.20 -11.29
C GLU A 144 2.40 -2.26 -12.36
N LEU A 145 2.18 -3.54 -12.04
CA LEU A 145 2.36 -4.62 -13.01
C LEU A 145 1.40 -4.52 -14.19
N ALA A 146 0.13 -4.18 -13.93
CA ALA A 146 -0.86 -3.94 -14.98
C ALA A 146 -0.48 -2.73 -15.86
N SER A 147 -0.05 -1.62 -15.25
CA SER A 147 0.42 -0.44 -15.97
C SER A 147 1.62 -0.76 -16.88
N ALA A 148 2.59 -1.54 -16.39
CA ALA A 148 3.71 -2.00 -17.20
C ALA A 148 3.25 -2.85 -18.40
N ALA A 149 2.31 -3.78 -18.19
CA ALA A 149 1.75 -4.60 -19.27
C ALA A 149 1.05 -3.74 -20.34
N PHE A 150 0.27 -2.74 -19.93
CA PHE A 150 -0.38 -1.81 -20.85
C PHE A 150 0.63 -0.95 -21.63
N GLN A 151 1.66 -0.42 -20.97
CA GLN A 151 2.71 0.37 -21.62
C GLN A 151 3.45 -0.45 -22.68
N ILE A 152 3.84 -1.69 -22.36
CA ILE A 152 4.48 -2.61 -23.33
C ILE A 152 3.50 -2.93 -24.47
N GLY A 153 2.23 -3.17 -24.16
CA GLY A 153 1.18 -3.39 -25.16
C GLY A 153 1.06 -2.23 -26.14
N ILE A 154 1.07 -0.98 -25.67
CA ILE A 154 1.03 0.23 -26.52
C ILE A 154 2.25 0.30 -27.43
N VAL A 155 3.45 0.02 -26.91
CA VAL A 155 4.70 0.02 -27.70
C VAL A 155 4.63 -1.02 -28.83
N LEU A 156 4.15 -2.24 -28.54
CA LEU A 156 4.04 -3.31 -29.54
C LEU A 156 2.96 -3.02 -30.59
N ALA A 157 1.81 -2.47 -30.19
CA ALA A 157 0.79 -2.02 -31.14
C ALA A 157 1.33 -0.91 -32.05
N SER A 158 2.06 0.05 -31.49
CA SER A 158 2.71 1.13 -32.26
C SER A 158 3.76 0.57 -33.23
N ALA A 159 4.55 -0.41 -32.81
CA ALA A 159 5.51 -1.09 -33.67
C ALA A 159 4.82 -1.87 -34.81
N THR A 160 3.60 -2.37 -34.60
CA THR A 160 2.81 -3.03 -35.65
C THR A 160 2.50 -2.08 -36.79
N ILE A 161 2.09 -0.84 -36.49
CA ILE A 161 1.79 0.20 -37.50
C ILE A 161 3.01 0.51 -38.36
N ILE A 162 4.20 0.54 -37.74
CA ILE A 162 5.46 0.88 -38.43
C ILE A 162 5.99 -0.30 -39.26
N THR A 163 5.92 -1.51 -38.72
CA THR A 163 6.57 -2.69 -39.30
C THR A 163 5.66 -3.54 -40.18
N GLY A 164 4.33 -3.40 -40.05
CA GLY A 164 3.33 -4.25 -40.70
C GLY A 164 3.23 -5.67 -40.12
N ILE A 165 3.95 -6.00 -39.05
CA ILE A 165 3.99 -7.35 -38.50
C ILE A 165 2.79 -7.59 -37.58
N ILE A 166 1.72 -8.20 -38.10
CA ILE A 166 0.46 -8.42 -37.39
C ILE A 166 0.59 -9.23 -36.09
N ALA A 167 1.63 -10.08 -35.99
CA ALA A 167 1.91 -10.84 -34.77
C ALA A 167 2.15 -9.94 -33.54
N LEU A 168 2.72 -8.74 -33.75
CA LEU A 168 2.94 -7.77 -32.68
C LEU A 168 1.62 -7.22 -32.11
N ALA A 169 0.58 -7.06 -32.95
CA ALA A 169 -0.75 -6.66 -32.50
C ALA A 169 -1.43 -7.76 -31.67
N TRP A 170 -1.22 -9.04 -32.00
CA TRP A 170 -1.73 -10.14 -31.18
C TRP A 170 -1.06 -10.18 -29.81
N VAL A 171 0.26 -10.02 -29.73
CA VAL A 171 0.98 -9.96 -28.46
C VAL A 171 0.54 -8.74 -27.65
N SER A 172 0.35 -7.58 -28.30
CA SER A 172 -0.20 -6.39 -27.67
C SER A 172 -1.59 -6.63 -27.07
N GLY A 173 -2.50 -7.25 -27.83
CA GLY A 173 -3.83 -7.61 -27.35
C GLY A 173 -3.79 -8.59 -26.17
N ALA A 174 -2.89 -9.57 -26.20
CA ALA A 174 -2.69 -10.50 -25.09
C ALA A 174 -2.19 -9.80 -23.82
N LEU A 175 -1.25 -8.86 -23.96
CA LEU A 175 -0.75 -8.04 -22.84
C LEU A 175 -1.83 -7.10 -22.29
N ALA A 176 -2.67 -6.53 -23.15
CA ALA A 176 -3.81 -5.73 -22.73
C ALA A 176 -4.79 -6.56 -21.89
N LEU A 177 -5.10 -7.78 -22.35
CA LEU A 177 -5.97 -8.68 -21.60
C LEU A 177 -5.36 -9.09 -20.26
N ALA A 178 -4.05 -9.41 -20.25
CA ALA A 178 -3.31 -9.72 -19.03
C ALA A 178 -3.31 -8.54 -18.05
N GLY A 179 -3.09 -7.31 -18.54
CA GLY A 179 -3.17 -6.09 -17.74
C GLY A 179 -4.53 -5.91 -17.10
N ILE A 180 -5.62 -6.10 -17.85
CA ILE A 180 -7.00 -6.03 -17.31
C ILE A 180 -7.21 -7.07 -16.20
N VAL A 181 -6.76 -8.31 -16.41
CA VAL A 181 -6.86 -9.36 -15.39
C VAL A 181 -6.08 -8.99 -14.14
N VAL A 182 -4.85 -8.48 -14.27
CA VAL A 182 -4.03 -8.06 -13.13
C VAL A 182 -4.65 -6.87 -12.39
N THR A 183 -5.20 -5.87 -13.10
CA THR A 183 -5.93 -4.76 -12.48
C THR A 183 -7.15 -5.28 -11.71
N ALA A 184 -7.92 -6.21 -12.27
CA ALA A 184 -9.06 -6.80 -11.59
C ALA A 184 -8.64 -7.61 -10.35
N LEU A 185 -7.54 -8.36 -10.43
CA LEU A 185 -6.97 -9.07 -9.28
C LEU A 185 -6.52 -8.08 -8.19
N GLY A 186 -5.94 -6.93 -8.54
CA GLY A 186 -5.62 -5.88 -7.59
C GLY A 186 -6.84 -5.35 -6.83
N VAL A 187 -8.01 -5.26 -7.49
CA VAL A 187 -9.26 -4.82 -6.85
C VAL A 187 -9.85 -5.89 -5.94
N TYR A 188 -9.91 -7.15 -6.40
CA TYR A 188 -10.70 -8.20 -5.74
C TYR A 188 -9.89 -9.20 -4.90
N ALA A 189 -8.59 -9.34 -5.19
CA ALA A 189 -7.71 -10.33 -4.54
C ALA A 189 -6.26 -9.81 -4.48
N PRO A 190 -5.99 -8.69 -3.76
CA PRO A 190 -4.69 -8.03 -3.78
C PRO A 190 -3.55 -8.87 -3.20
N HIS A 191 -3.84 -9.93 -2.45
CA HIS A 191 -2.83 -10.85 -1.92
C HIS A 191 -2.55 -12.06 -2.83
N PHE A 192 -3.23 -12.20 -3.97
CA PHE A 192 -3.10 -13.41 -4.80
C PHE A 192 -1.75 -13.50 -5.52
N LEU A 193 -1.19 -12.37 -5.96
CA LEU A 193 0.18 -12.29 -6.43
C LEU A 193 1.08 -11.83 -5.29
N HIS A 194 1.80 -12.78 -4.68
CA HIS A 194 2.86 -12.48 -3.73
C HIS A 194 4.06 -11.89 -4.50
N LEU A 195 4.01 -10.59 -4.75
CA LEU A 195 5.12 -9.82 -5.29
C LEU A 195 5.93 -9.31 -4.08
N HIS A 196 7.09 -9.94 -3.86
CA HIS A 196 8.04 -9.64 -2.78
C HIS A 196 8.77 -8.32 -3.01
#